data_AF-A0A744CZF1-F1
#
_entry.id   AF-A0A744CZF1-F1
#
_cell.length_a   1.000
_cell.length_b   1.000
_cell.length_c   1.000
_cell.angle_alpha   90.00
_cell.angle_beta   90.00
_cell.angle_gamma   90.00
#
_symmetry.space_group_name_H-M   'P 1'
#
loop_
_entity.id
_entity.type
_entity.pdbx_description
1 polymer ?
#
loop_
_entity_poly.entity_id
_entity_poly.type
_entity_poly.pdbx_seq_one_letter_code
_entity_poly.pdbx_strand_id
1 'polypeptide(L)'
;EEALIRGVIRAPRARFSFWEARSGWSRAEWIGAGRMAIDGLKEVQEAVMRIEAGLSTYEKELAIMGEDYQDIFRQQVRESEERRSAGLPRPVWITDTYQQQISDSRKPEEGQRAT
;
A
#
# COMPACT_ATOMS: atom_id res chain seq x y z
N GLU A 1 4.19 -23.19 11.62
CA GLU A 1 5.57 -23.75 11.73
C GLU A 1 5.71 -24.60 12.99
N GLU A 2 5.61 -23.99 14.18
CA GLU A 2 5.78 -24.67 15.48
C GLU A 2 4.89 -25.90 15.68
N ALA A 3 3.61 -25.85 15.30
CA ALA A 3 2.68 -26.97 15.39
C ALA A 3 3.07 -28.18 14.50
N LEU A 4 3.79 -27.93 13.40
CA LEU A 4 4.25 -28.97 12.47
C LEU A 4 5.51 -29.66 13.02
N ILE A 5 6.43 -28.88 13.59
CA ILE A 5 7.69 -29.37 14.22
C ILE A 5 7.37 -30.19 15.48
N ARG A 6 6.43 -29.72 16.31
CA ARG A 6 6.00 -30.44 17.52
C ARG A 6 5.17 -31.69 17.23
N GLY A 7 4.82 -31.95 15.97
CA GLY A 7 3.98 -33.09 15.59
C GLY A 7 2.50 -32.98 16.01
N VAL A 8 2.05 -31.78 16.42
CA VAL A 8 0.64 -31.51 16.75
C VAL A 8 -0.23 -31.62 15.49
N ILE A 9 0.31 -31.20 14.35
CA ILE A 9 -0.36 -31.28 13.05
C ILE A 9 0.50 -32.12 12.11
N ARG A 10 -0.11 -33.14 11.50
CA ARG A 10 0.55 -33.95 10.47
C ARG A 10 0.36 -33.31 9.10
N ALA A 11 1.47 -33.01 8.42
CA ALA A 11 1.40 -32.43 7.09
C ALA A 11 0.80 -33.44 6.07
N PRO A 12 -0.15 -33.02 5.22
CA PRO A 12 -0.63 -33.81 4.10
C PRO A 12 0.50 -34.08 3.11
N ARG A 13 0.33 -35.14 2.31
CA ARG A 13 1.29 -35.52 1.27
C ARG A 13 1.22 -34.49 0.14
N ALA A 14 2.23 -33.62 0.08
CA ALA A 14 2.35 -32.55 -0.90
C ALA A 14 3.66 -32.67 -1.68
N ARG A 15 3.72 -32.01 -2.85
CA ARG A 15 4.93 -31.94 -3.67
C ARG A 15 6.06 -31.16 -2.99
N PHE A 16 5.71 -30.11 -2.24
CA PHE A 16 6.65 -29.23 -1.55
C PHE A 16 6.44 -29.32 -0.03
N SER A 17 7.53 -29.33 0.71
CA SER A 17 7.53 -29.26 2.17
C SER A 17 7.05 -27.89 2.67
N PHE A 18 6.75 -27.79 3.98
CA PHE A 18 6.33 -26.53 4.61
C PHE A 18 7.34 -25.39 4.38
N TRP A 19 8.63 -25.69 4.40
CA TRP A 19 9.71 -24.71 4.26
C TRP A 19 9.88 -24.24 2.82
N GLU A 20 9.67 -25.13 1.86
CA GLU A 20 9.77 -24.80 0.43
C GLU A 20 8.60 -23.94 -0.06
N ALA A 21 7.43 -24.03 0.60
CA ALA A 21 6.21 -23.37 0.15
C ALA A 21 5.40 -22.73 1.30
N ARG A 22 6.08 -22.04 2.23
CA ARG A 22 5.47 -21.50 3.46
C ARG A 22 4.17 -20.72 3.21
N SER A 23 4.18 -19.81 2.25
CA SER A 23 3.01 -18.98 1.90
C SER A 23 1.82 -19.83 1.43
N GLY A 24 2.06 -20.86 0.62
CA GLY A 24 1.01 -21.78 0.15
C GLY A 24 0.42 -22.62 1.29
N TRP A 25 1.24 -22.98 2.28
CA TRP A 25 0.81 -23.75 3.44
C TRP A 25 0.04 -22.92 4.48
N SER A 26 0.44 -21.67 4.74
CA SER A 26 -0.19 -20.81 5.75
C SER A 26 -1.22 -19.83 5.21
N ARG A 27 -1.33 -19.65 3.88
CA ARG A 27 -2.07 -18.54 3.25
C ARG A 27 -1.73 -17.19 3.90
N ALA A 28 -0.49 -17.06 4.34
CA ALA A 28 0.03 -15.88 5.03
C ALA A 28 1.33 -15.50 4.36
N GLU A 29 1.47 -14.21 4.08
CA GLU A 29 2.67 -13.62 3.53
C GLU A 29 3.43 -12.88 4.62
N TRP A 30 4.77 -12.97 4.59
CA TRP A 30 5.60 -12.27 5.55
C TRP A 30 5.96 -10.91 4.98
N ILE A 31 5.57 -9.85 5.68
CA ILE A 31 5.97 -8.48 5.34
C ILE A 31 7.37 -8.26 5.91
N GLY A 32 8.35 -8.13 5.01
CA GLY A 32 9.75 -7.88 5.35
C GLY A 32 10.03 -6.41 5.66
N ALA A 33 11.31 -6.08 5.90
CA ALA A 33 11.73 -4.69 5.97
C ALA A 33 11.42 -3.99 4.63
N GLY A 34 10.86 -2.79 4.71
CA GLY A 34 10.49 -2.00 3.54
C GLY A 34 11.66 -1.79 2.58
N ARG A 35 11.36 -1.72 1.29
CA ARG A 35 12.34 -1.41 0.26
C ARG A 35 12.90 0.00 0.48
N MET A 36 14.21 0.15 0.37
CA MET A 36 14.83 1.48 0.37
C MET A 36 14.41 2.23 -0.90
N ALA A 37 13.75 3.36 -0.72
CA ALA A 37 13.39 4.26 -1.82
C ALA A 37 14.57 5.18 -2.15
N ILE A 38 14.97 5.23 -3.43
CA ILE A 38 16.01 6.15 -3.91
C ILE A 38 15.40 7.54 -4.15
N ASP A 39 14.23 7.56 -4.78
CA ASP A 39 13.42 8.75 -5.04
C ASP A 39 12.02 8.53 -4.45
N GLY A 40 11.84 8.92 -3.19
CA GLY A 40 10.61 8.64 -2.44
C GLY A 40 9.35 9.20 -3.08
N LEU A 41 9.44 10.34 -3.79
CA LEU A 41 8.26 10.94 -4.42
C LEU A 41 7.80 10.13 -5.64
N LYS A 42 8.74 9.74 -6.51
CA LYS A 42 8.40 8.97 -7.72
C LYS A 42 7.87 7.59 -7.38
N GLU A 43 8.45 6.92 -6.38
CA GLU A 43 7.99 5.59 -5.96
C GLU A 43 6.57 5.63 -5.36
N VAL A 44 6.24 6.66 -4.57
CA VAL A 44 4.88 6.85 -4.05
C VAL A 44 3.89 7.16 -5.19
N GLN A 45 4.27 8.01 -6.15
CA GLN A 45 3.43 8.29 -7.32
C GLN A 45 3.19 7.05 -8.16
N GLU A 46 4.22 6.24 -8.39
CA GLU A 46 4.11 4.97 -9.12
C GLU A 46 3.18 3.98 -8.38
N ALA A 47 3.29 3.89 -7.05
CA ALA A 47 2.39 3.06 -6.24
C ALA A 47 0.94 3.51 -6.36
N VAL A 48 0.67 4.82 -6.28
CA VAL A 48 -0.68 5.38 -6.48
C VAL A 48 -1.19 5.07 -7.88
N MET A 49 -0.39 5.30 -8.92
CA MET A 49 -0.78 5.01 -10.31
C MET A 49 -1.07 3.52 -10.53
N ARG A 50 -0.30 2.61 -9.92
CA ARG A 50 -0.54 1.16 -10.01
C ARG A 50 -1.84 0.74 -9.35
N ILE A 51 -2.19 1.34 -8.20
CA ILE A 51 -3.46 1.08 -7.52
C ILE A 51 -4.62 1.64 -8.35
N GLU A 52 -4.53 2.88 -8.81
CA GLU A 52 -5.57 3.53 -9.62
C GLU A 52 -5.81 2.82 -10.96
N ALA A 53 -4.74 2.34 -11.60
CA ALA A 53 -4.81 1.56 -12.83
C ALA A 53 -5.33 0.12 -12.60
N GLY A 54 -5.54 -0.31 -11.36
CA GLY A 54 -5.98 -1.66 -11.01
C GLY A 54 -4.91 -2.74 -11.22
N LEU A 55 -3.64 -2.35 -11.41
CA LEU A 55 -2.51 -3.27 -11.57
C LEU A 55 -2.01 -3.81 -10.24
N SER A 56 -2.30 -3.10 -9.14
CA SER A 56 -1.90 -3.48 -7.79
C SER A 56 -3.02 -3.22 -6.78
N THR A 57 -2.75 -3.60 -5.53
CA THR A 57 -3.66 -3.47 -4.39
C THR A 57 -2.96 -2.75 -3.25
N TYR A 58 -3.70 -2.07 -2.38
CA TYR A 58 -3.14 -1.41 -1.19
C TYR A 58 -2.25 -2.34 -0.35
N GLU A 59 -2.65 -3.61 -0.19
CA GLU A 59 -1.88 -4.61 0.55
C GLU A 59 -0.49 -4.84 -0.05
N LYS A 60 -0.41 -5.04 -1.37
CA LYS A 60 0.86 -5.25 -2.07
C LYS A 60 1.78 -4.02 -2.00
N GLU A 61 1.25 -2.83 -2.22
CA GLU A 61 2.06 -1.60 -2.21
C GLU A 61 2.53 -1.25 -0.80
N LEU A 62 1.70 -1.43 0.23
CA LEU A 62 2.09 -1.21 1.62
C LEU A 62 3.08 -2.27 2.10
N ALA A 63 2.93 -3.53 1.67
CA ALA A 63 3.89 -4.58 1.97
C ALA A 63 5.28 -4.30 1.37
N ILE A 64 5.38 -3.67 0.20
CA ILE A 64 6.67 -3.23 -0.37
C ILE A 64 7.35 -2.19 0.53
N MET A 65 6.56 -1.32 1.18
CA MET A 65 7.05 -0.35 2.16
C MET A 65 7.27 -0.96 3.55
N GLY A 66 6.92 -2.23 3.75
CA GLY A 66 7.07 -2.93 5.03
C GLY A 66 5.92 -2.69 6.01
N GLU A 67 4.81 -2.12 5.55
CA GLU A 67 3.65 -1.77 6.37
C GLU A 67 2.49 -2.74 6.13
N ASP A 68 1.71 -3.01 7.17
CA ASP A 68 0.47 -3.77 7.05
C ASP A 68 -0.71 -2.88 6.68
N TYR A 69 -1.50 -3.31 5.69
CA TYR A 69 -2.62 -2.51 5.20
C TYR A 69 -3.73 -2.37 6.24
N GLN A 70 -3.99 -3.41 7.03
CA GLN A 70 -5.09 -3.39 7.99
C GLN A 70 -4.78 -2.45 9.16
N ASP A 71 -3.53 -2.41 9.61
CA ASP A 71 -3.07 -1.47 10.62
C ASP A 71 -3.22 -0.01 10.14
N ILE A 72 -2.73 0.28 8.92
CA ILE A 72 -2.82 1.62 8.33
C ILE A 72 -4.28 2.08 8.17
N PHE A 73 -5.15 1.23 7.61
CA PHE A 73 -6.55 1.60 7.40
C PHE A 73 -7.30 1.80 8.71
N ARG A 74 -7.04 0.97 9.73
CA ARG A 74 -7.61 1.16 11.07
C ARG A 74 -7.19 2.50 11.67
N GLN A 75 -5.91 2.84 11.53
CA GLN A 75 -5.39 4.11 12.01
C GLN A 75 -6.00 5.30 11.27
N GLN A 76 -6.12 5.23 9.94
CA GLN A 76 -6.73 6.29 9.13
C GLN A 76 -8.20 6.54 9.50
N VAL A 77 -8.98 5.49 9.77
CA VAL A 77 -10.38 5.63 10.22
C VAL A 77 -10.44 6.37 11.54
N ARG A 78 -9.62 5.95 12.51
CA ARG A 78 -9.55 6.59 13.82
C ARG A 78 -9.15 8.07 13.71
N GLU A 79 -8.12 8.37 12.93
CA GLU A 79 -7.66 9.75 12.72
C GLU A 79 -8.72 10.62 12.05
N SER A 80 -9.50 10.04 11.12
CA SER A 80 -10.60 10.73 10.45
C SER A 80 -11.73 11.07 11.43
N GLU A 81 -12.07 10.15 12.32
CA GLU A 81 -13.08 10.37 13.37
C GLU A 81 -12.62 11.42 14.39
N GLU A 82 -11.37 11.33 14.85
CA GLU A 82 -10.77 12.29 15.77
C GLU A 82 -10.76 13.70 15.15
N ARG A 83 -10.32 13.85 13.89
CA ARG A 83 -10.36 15.12 13.16
C ARG A 83 -11.77 15.68 13.04
N ARG A 84 -12.75 14.83 12.73
CA ARG A 84 -14.16 15.23 12.62
C ARG A 84 -14.69 15.74 13.96
N SER A 85 -14.35 15.07 15.06
CA SER A 85 -14.73 15.49 16.42
C SER A 85 -14.09 16.83 16.82
N ALA A 86 -12.85 17.07 16.37
CA ALA A 86 -12.11 18.30 16.59
C ALA A 86 -12.52 19.47 15.67
N GLY A 87 -13.45 19.25 14.74
CA GLY A 87 -13.85 20.27 13.76
C GLY A 87 -12.78 20.58 12.70
N LEU A 88 -11.79 19.71 12.53
CA LEU A 88 -10.72 19.87 11.53
C LEU A 88 -11.19 19.40 10.15
N PRO A 89 -10.69 20.03 9.06
CA PRO A 89 -11.00 19.60 7.70
C PRO A 89 -10.49 18.18 7.42
N ARG A 90 -11.15 17.52 6.45
CA ARG A 90 -10.75 16.17 6.02
C ARG A 90 -9.32 16.19 5.49
N PRO A 91 -8.57 15.08 5.64
CA PRO A 91 -7.25 14.95 5.03
C PRO A 91 -7.28 15.24 3.51
N VAL A 92 -6.26 15.95 3.03
CA VAL A 92 -6.13 16.49 1.66
C VAL A 92 -6.22 15.40 0.57
N TRP A 93 -5.86 14.16 0.91
CA TRP A 93 -5.93 12.99 0.02
C TRP A 93 -7.37 12.50 -0.27
N ILE A 94 -8.37 13.01 0.44
CA ILE A 94 -9.78 12.59 0.28
C ILE A 94 -10.54 13.47 -0.73
N THR A 95 -10.07 14.68 -1.05
CA THR A 95 -10.88 15.64 -1.84
C THR A 95 -10.12 16.41 -2.93
N ASP A 96 -8.84 16.79 -2.74
CA ASP A 96 -8.30 17.93 -3.50
C ASP A 96 -7.19 17.62 -4.51
N THR A 97 -6.49 16.49 -4.38
CA THR A 97 -5.31 16.19 -5.22
C THR A 97 -5.66 15.92 -6.68
N TYR A 98 -6.79 15.27 -6.96
CA TYR A 98 -7.22 14.97 -8.32
C TYR A 98 -7.67 16.23 -9.08
N GLN A 99 -8.31 17.17 -8.39
CA GLN A 99 -8.78 18.41 -9.01
C GLN A 99 -7.64 19.36 -9.38
N GLN A 100 -6.58 19.42 -8.55
CA GLN A 100 -5.41 20.25 -8.86
C GLN A 100 -4.61 19.71 -10.04
N GLN A 101 -4.39 18.39 -10.13
CA GLN A 101 -3.67 17.80 -11.26
C GLN A 101 -4.43 17.97 -12.59
N ILE A 102 -5.76 17.82 -12.59
CA ILE A 102 -6.60 18.10 -13.77
C ILE A 102 -6.57 19.59 -14.14
N SER A 103 -6.58 20.47 -13.14
CA SER A 103 -6.49 21.91 -13.34
C SER A 103 -5.14 22.31 -13.92
N ASP A 104 -4.04 21.73 -13.45
CA ASP A 104 -2.69 22.04 -13.90
C ASP A 104 -2.40 21.49 -15.30
N SER A 105 -2.94 20.31 -15.64
CA SER A 105 -2.84 19.76 -17.00
C SER A 105 -3.79 20.42 -18.01
N ARG A 106 -4.83 21.15 -17.55
CA ARG A 106 -5.70 21.99 -18.39
C ARG A 106 -5.17 23.41 -18.63
N LYS A 107 -4.11 23.83 -17.94
CA LYS A 107 -3.48 25.14 -18.23
C LYS A 107 -2.78 25.06 -19.59
N PRO A 108 -3.20 25.83 -20.61
CA PRO A 108 -2.43 25.94 -21.84
C PRO A 108 -1.05 26.54 -21.51
N GLU A 109 -0.01 26.04 -22.17
CA GLU A 109 1.37 26.57 -22.15
C GLU A 109 1.42 27.97 -22.80
N GLU A 110 0.72 28.95 -22.24
CA GLU A 110 0.82 30.35 -22.63
C GLU A 110 2.01 30.98 -21.91
N GLY A 111 3.23 30.77 -22.43
CA GLY A 111 4.39 31.48 -21.91
C GLY A 111 5.76 31.20 -22.52
N GLN A 112 6.00 30.07 -23.19
CA GLN A 112 7.33 29.75 -23.74
C GLN A 112 7.48 30.05 -25.25
N ARG A 113 6.88 31.15 -25.70
CA ARG A 113 7.17 31.74 -27.02
C ARG A 113 7.33 33.25 -26.89
N ALA A 114 8.56 33.68 -26.60
CA ALA A 114 9.19 34.89 -27.16
C ALA A 114 10.30 35.39 -26.22
N THR A 115 11.55 35.06 -26.56
CA THR A 115 12.68 35.99 -26.68
C THR A 115 13.72 35.34 -27.58
#